data_AF-A0A0J7I890-F1
#
_entry.id   AF-A0A0J7I890-F1
#
_cell.length_a   1.000
_cell.length_b   1.000
_cell.length_c   1.000
_cell.angle_alpha   90.00
_cell.angle_beta   90.00
_cell.angle_gamma   90.00
#
_symmetry.space_group_name_H-M   'P 1'
#
loop_
_entity.id
_entity.type
_entity.pdbx_description
1 polymer ?
#
loop_
_entity_poly.entity_id
_entity_poly.type
_entity_poly.pdbx_seq_one_letter_code
_entity_poly.pdbx_strand_id
1 'polypeptide(L)'
;MKIELLTELSFENETPPEIIEINIDENSSIGELLSKVHELRNIPAYTELKWKDTIEKVSCRYYFKSGIELDDYTVIKNLDEKIYDFPKYGASGELLIFINGETGLVN
;
A
#
# COMPACT_ATOMS: atom_id res chain seq x y z
N MET A 1 -13.92 -3.88 6.52
CA MET A 1 -14.07 -3.05 5.30
C MET A 1 -13.47 -3.76 4.10
N LYS A 2 -13.88 -3.40 2.88
CA LYS A 2 -13.24 -3.84 1.64
C LYS A 2 -12.27 -2.76 1.15
N ILE A 3 -11.14 -3.18 0.59
CA ILE A 3 -10.20 -2.30 -0.10
C ILE A 3 -9.84 -2.89 -1.46
N GLU A 4 -9.44 -2.02 -2.39
CA GLU A 4 -8.71 -2.40 -3.59
C GLU A 4 -7.21 -2.35 -3.29
N LEU A 5 -6.52 -3.45 -3.52
CA LEU A 5 -5.09 -3.58 -3.32
C LEU A 5 -4.39 -3.71 -4.66
N LEU A 6 -3.44 -2.83 -4.89
CA LEU A 6 -2.47 -2.92 -5.97
C LEU A 6 -1.09 -3.15 -5.36
N THR A 7 -0.39 -4.16 -5.85
CA THR A 7 1.03 -4.36 -5.54
C THR A 7 1.85 -3.95 -6.76
N GLU A 8 3.12 -3.65 -6.57
CA GLU A 8 4.10 -3.42 -7.64
C GLU A 8 4.01 -4.47 -8.76
N LEU A 9 4.14 -5.76 -8.42
CA LEU A 9 4.01 -6.85 -9.38
C LEU A 9 2.68 -6.80 -10.12
N SER A 10 1.60 -6.37 -9.44
CA SER A 10 0.30 -6.24 -10.07
C SER A 10 0.25 -5.08 -11.07
N PHE A 11 0.88 -3.96 -10.73
CA PHE A 11 0.96 -2.76 -11.57
C PHE A 11 1.82 -3.00 -12.82
N GLU A 12 3.01 -3.60 -12.68
CA GLU A 12 3.90 -3.89 -13.80
C GLU A 12 3.29 -4.87 -14.81
N ASN A 13 2.49 -5.83 -14.33
CA ASN A 13 1.83 -6.83 -15.18
C ASN A 13 0.45 -6.38 -15.68
N GLU A 14 0.08 -5.09 -15.49
CA GLU A 14 -1.23 -4.52 -15.84
C GLU A 14 -2.42 -5.34 -15.29
N THR A 15 -2.21 -6.02 -14.17
CA THR A 15 -3.26 -6.80 -13.53
C THR A 15 -4.19 -5.86 -12.75
N PRO A 16 -5.51 -6.10 -12.79
CA PRO A 16 -6.45 -5.27 -12.07
C PRO A 16 -6.20 -5.36 -10.55
N PRO A 17 -6.50 -4.29 -9.78
CA PRO A 17 -6.43 -4.33 -8.33
C PRO A 17 -7.26 -5.48 -7.76
N GLU A 18 -6.73 -6.14 -6.72
CA GLU A 18 -7.44 -7.19 -6.01
C GLU A 18 -8.36 -6.58 -4.95
N ILE A 19 -9.63 -6.98 -4.92
CA ILE A 19 -10.53 -6.61 -3.82
C ILE A 19 -10.31 -7.54 -2.65
N ILE A 20 -9.98 -7.00 -1.49
CA ILE A 20 -9.71 -7.77 -0.28
C ILE A 20 -10.57 -7.26 0.88
N GLU A 21 -11.08 -8.19 1.70
CA GLU A 21 -11.88 -7.87 2.88
C GLU A 21 -11.01 -7.97 4.15
N ILE A 22 -11.01 -6.89 4.93
CA ILE A 22 -10.20 -6.78 6.14
C ILE A 22 -11.11 -6.43 7.31
N ASN A 23 -11.03 -7.20 8.38
CA ASN A 23 -11.73 -6.87 9.62
C ASN A 23 -10.98 -5.77 10.39
N ILE A 24 -11.41 -4.52 10.17
CA ILE A 24 -10.90 -3.30 10.79
C ILE A 24 -11.99 -2.20 10.77
N ASP A 25 -12.00 -1.37 11.79
CA ASP A 25 -12.89 -0.20 11.92
C ASP A 25 -12.28 1.00 11.18
N GLU A 26 -13.08 1.78 10.45
CA GLU A 26 -12.55 2.94 9.69
C GLU A 26 -12.02 4.08 10.59
N ASN A 27 -12.31 4.09 11.90
CA ASN A 27 -11.69 4.98 12.89
C ASN A 27 -10.29 4.51 13.33
N SER A 28 -9.84 3.35 12.87
CA SER A 28 -8.46 2.88 13.06
C SER A 28 -7.49 3.69 12.21
N SER A 29 -6.20 3.57 12.50
CA SER A 29 -5.15 4.21 11.71
C SER A 29 -4.92 3.49 10.38
N ILE A 30 -4.44 4.21 9.37
CA ILE A 30 -4.03 3.60 8.10
C ILE A 30 -2.83 2.66 8.27
N GLY A 31 -1.97 2.91 9.25
CA GLY A 31 -0.89 2.00 9.64
C GLY A 31 -1.37 0.63 10.13
N GLU A 32 -2.47 0.59 10.90
CA GLU A 32 -3.09 -0.67 11.33
C GLU A 32 -3.70 -1.44 10.15
N LEU A 33 -4.31 -0.73 9.18
CA LEU A 33 -4.79 -1.34 7.94
C LEU A 33 -3.63 -1.98 7.18
N LEU A 34 -2.56 -1.23 6.93
CA LEU A 34 -1.40 -1.69 6.17
C LEU A 34 -0.73 -2.89 6.85
N SER A 35 -0.61 -2.88 8.18
CA SER A 35 -0.07 -4.01 8.95
C SER A 35 -0.88 -5.28 8.71
N LYS A 36 -2.22 -5.19 8.75
CA LYS A 36 -3.11 -6.33 8.43
C LYS A 36 -2.99 -6.78 6.98
N VAL A 37 -2.77 -5.86 6.02
CA VAL A 37 -2.55 -6.21 4.61
C VAL A 37 -1.28 -7.06 4.46
N HIS A 38 -0.17 -6.64 5.10
CA HIS A 38 1.08 -7.38 5.10
C HIS A 38 0.92 -8.77 5.68
N GLU A 39 0.25 -8.90 6.83
CA GLU A 39 -0.04 -10.19 7.46
C GLU A 39 -0.92 -11.09 6.57
N LEU A 40 -2.01 -10.54 6.02
CA LEU A 40 -2.99 -11.29 5.23
C LEU A 40 -2.40 -11.81 3.91
N ARG A 41 -1.55 -11.00 3.27
CA ARG A 41 -0.99 -11.29 1.94
C ARG A 41 0.43 -11.83 1.99
N ASN A 42 1.00 -11.96 3.19
CA ASN A 42 2.39 -12.37 3.39
C ASN A 42 3.37 -11.51 2.57
N ILE A 43 3.07 -10.22 2.44
CA ILE A 43 3.93 -9.24 1.76
C ILE A 43 4.88 -8.69 2.83
N PRO A 44 6.21 -8.74 2.64
CA PRO A 44 7.15 -8.12 3.57
C PRO A 44 6.89 -6.60 3.67
N ALA A 45 6.90 -6.04 4.88
CA ALA A 45 6.77 -4.59 5.10
C ALA A 45 8.06 -3.80 4.79
N TYR A 46 9.15 -4.52 4.55
CA TYR A 46 10.45 -3.98 4.19
C TYR A 46 11.22 -4.99 3.35
N THR A 47 12.17 -4.49 2.58
CA THR A 47 13.23 -5.29 1.95
C THR A 47 14.55 -5.10 2.69
N GLU A 48 15.41 -6.11 2.67
CA GLU A 48 16.74 -6.05 3.28
C GLU A 48 17.80 -5.85 2.19
N LEU A 49 18.54 -4.75 2.29
CA LEU A 49 19.69 -4.48 1.46
C LEU A 49 20.95 -4.86 2.22
N LYS A 50 21.63 -5.91 1.76
CA LYS A 50 22.92 -6.32 2.30
C LYS A 50 24.04 -5.69 1.49
N TRP A 51 24.87 -4.88 2.14
CA TRP A 51 26.08 -4.31 1.55
C TRP A 51 27.28 -4.59 2.45
N LYS A 52 28.20 -5.44 1.98
CA LYS A 52 29.31 -5.99 2.76
C LYS A 52 28.81 -6.64 4.08
N ASP A 53 29.16 -6.04 5.21
CA ASP A 53 28.85 -6.50 6.57
C ASP A 53 27.65 -5.76 7.20
N THR A 54 27.00 -4.86 6.44
CA THR A 54 25.83 -4.09 6.89
C THR A 54 24.56 -4.63 6.23
N ILE A 55 23.49 -4.77 7.02
CA ILE A 55 22.14 -5.01 6.54
C ILE A 55 21.31 -3.75 6.84
N GLU A 56 20.79 -3.12 5.80
CA GLU A 56 19.84 -2.03 5.91
C GLU A 56 18.44 -2.51 5.58
N LYS A 57 17.43 -2.01 6.29
CA LYS A 57 16.02 -2.31 6.03
C LYS A 57 15.38 -1.10 5.37
N VAL A 58 14.81 -1.30 4.19
CA VAL A 58 14.08 -0.26 3.46
C VAL A 58 12.60 -0.61 3.50
N SER A 59 11.80 0.22 4.16
CA SER A 59 10.36 0.04 4.26
C SER A 59 9.68 0.22 2.91
N CYS A 60 8.59 -0.52 2.68
CA CYS A 60 7.69 -0.26 1.57
C CYS A 60 7.17 1.19 1.60
N ARG A 61 6.85 1.71 0.42
CA ARG A 61 6.12 2.96 0.25
C ARG A 61 4.66 2.64 -0.03
N TYR A 62 3.78 3.44 0.56
CA TYR A 62 2.35 3.25 0.44
C TYR A 62 1.72 4.46 -0.22
N TYR A 63 0.76 4.21 -1.08
CA TYR A 63 0.04 5.22 -1.83
C TYR A 63 -1.45 4.94 -1.73
N PHE A 64 -2.26 5.99 -1.82
CA PHE A 64 -3.70 5.88 -2.00
C PHE A 64 -4.12 6.62 -3.26
N LYS A 65 -5.21 6.16 -3.90
CA LYS A 65 -5.80 6.87 -5.03
C LYS A 65 -6.51 8.14 -4.53
N SER A 66 -6.01 9.30 -4.93
CA SER A 66 -6.45 10.63 -4.48
C SER A 66 -7.39 11.36 -5.45
N GLY A 67 -7.66 10.78 -6.62
CA GLY A 67 -8.53 11.35 -7.64
C GLY A 67 -9.15 10.29 -8.55
N ILE A 68 -9.81 10.72 -9.61
CA ILE A 68 -10.56 9.82 -10.51
C ILE A 68 -9.65 9.30 -11.63
N GLU A 69 -8.64 10.08 -12.01
CA GLU A 69 -7.73 9.74 -13.10
C GLU A 69 -6.88 8.50 -12.75
N LEU A 70 -6.32 7.87 -13.79
CA LEU A 70 -5.52 6.66 -13.64
C LEU A 70 -4.27 6.87 -12.79
N ASP A 71 -3.63 8.04 -12.89
CA ASP A 71 -2.33 8.32 -12.26
C ASP A 71 -2.44 9.15 -10.97
N ASP A 72 -3.66 9.38 -10.46
CA ASP A 72 -3.91 10.18 -9.27
C ASP A 72 -3.59 9.41 -7.99
N TYR A 73 -2.30 9.18 -7.73
CA TYR A 73 -1.80 8.53 -6.52
C TYR A 73 -1.04 9.50 -5.62
N THR A 74 -1.35 9.48 -4.33
CA THR A 74 -0.66 10.27 -3.31
C THR A 74 0.02 9.34 -2.30
N VAL A 75 1.25 9.68 -1.93
CA VAL A 75 2.02 8.95 -0.89
C VAL A 75 1.37 9.14 0.48
N ILE A 76 1.18 8.03 1.20
CA ILE A 76 0.81 8.05 2.62
C ILE A 76 2.06 8.40 3.44
N LYS A 77 2.09 9.61 4.00
CA LYS A 77 3.23 10.12 4.79
C LYS A 77 3.05 9.94 6.30
N ASN A 78 1.80 9.89 6.75
CA ASN A 78 1.45 9.76 8.16
C ASN A 78 0.62 8.50 8.38
N LEU A 79 1.20 7.52 9.07
CA LEU A 79 0.53 6.24 9.32
C LEU A 79 -0.55 6.33 10.42
N ASP A 80 -0.60 7.42 11.17
CA ASP A 80 -1.58 7.64 12.24
C ASP A 80 -2.91 8.25 11.74
N GLU A 81 -2.98 8.67 10.46
CA GLU A 81 -4.20 9.19 9.84
C GLU A 81 -5.31 8.15 9.86
N LYS A 82 -6.55 8.60 10.06
CA LYS A 82 -7.69 7.69 10.17
C LYS A 82 -8.10 7.21 8.79
N ILE A 83 -8.50 5.95 8.69
CA ILE A 83 -8.89 5.34 7.41
C ILE A 83 -10.07 6.11 6.78
N TYR A 84 -11.03 6.59 7.58
CA TYR A 84 -12.18 7.34 7.06
C TYR A 84 -11.81 8.68 6.42
N ASP A 85 -10.64 9.26 6.72
CA ASP A 85 -10.17 10.53 6.14
C ASP A 85 -9.64 10.35 4.70
N PHE A 86 -9.34 9.11 4.29
CA PHE A 86 -8.85 8.82 2.95
C PHE A 86 -9.99 8.78 1.93
N PRO A 87 -9.79 9.37 0.73
CA PRO A 87 -10.77 9.31 -0.33
C PRO A 87 -10.92 7.88 -0.85
N LYS A 88 -12.15 7.52 -1.22
CA LYS A 88 -12.51 6.18 -1.69
C LYS A 88 -12.86 6.20 -3.18
N TYR A 89 -11.82 6.23 -4.02
CA TYR A 89 -11.91 6.29 -5.49
C TYR A 89 -11.66 4.94 -6.17
N GLY A 90 -11.79 3.82 -5.45
CA GLY A 90 -11.81 2.49 -6.04
C GLY A 90 -13.00 2.29 -6.98
N ALA A 91 -12.97 1.23 -7.79
CA ALA A 91 -13.96 0.98 -8.83
C ALA A 91 -15.40 0.85 -8.30
N SER A 92 -15.59 0.38 -7.06
CA SER A 92 -16.91 0.35 -6.39
C SER A 92 -17.00 1.28 -5.18
N GLY A 93 -16.13 2.29 -5.10
CA GLY A 93 -16.09 3.26 -4.00
C GLY A 93 -15.34 2.76 -2.77
N GLU A 94 -14.45 1.78 -2.92
CA GLU A 94 -13.51 1.36 -1.90
C GLU A 94 -12.28 2.28 -1.81
N LEU A 95 -11.55 2.15 -0.70
CA LEU A 95 -10.20 2.69 -0.60
C LEU A 95 -9.27 1.87 -1.50
N LEU A 96 -8.51 2.53 -2.38
CA LEU A 96 -7.50 1.88 -3.22
C LEU A 96 -6.12 2.19 -2.65
N ILE A 97 -5.40 1.14 -2.25
CA ILE A 97 -4.03 1.20 -1.73
C ILE A 97 -3.07 0.59 -2.74
N PHE A 98 -1.98 1.30 -3.02
CA PHE A 98 -0.84 0.77 -3.77
C PHE A 98 0.37 0.60 -2.84
N ILE A 99 0.92 -0.61 -2.79
CA ILE A 99 2.14 -0.95 -2.05
C ILE A 99 3.29 -1.10 -3.03
N ASN A 100 4.30 -0.24 -2.89
CA ASN A 100 5.54 -0.28 -3.64
C ASN A 100 6.67 -0.79 -2.73
N GLY A 101 7.25 -1.95 -3.07
CA GLY A 101 8.37 -2.57 -2.37
C GLY A 101 9.73 -2.36 -3.06
N GLU A 102 9.77 -1.67 -4.19
CA GLU A 102 10.96 -1.52 -5.00
C GLU A 102 12.07 -0.77 -4.28
N THR A 103 13.27 -1.34 -4.40
CA THR A 103 14.52 -0.62 -4.21
C THR A 103 15.31 -0.69 -5.52
N GLY A 104 15.39 0.42 -6.23
CA GLY A 104 16.17 0.54 -7.47
C GLY A 104 17.62 0.92 -7.22
N LEU A 105 18.52 0.43 -8.08
CA LEU A 105 19.88 0.94 -8.18
C LEU A 105 19.86 2.23 -9.02
N VAL A 106 20.40 3.32 -8.47
CA VAL A 106 20.63 4.56 -9.22
C VAL A 106 22.03 4.47 -9.82
N ASN A 107 22.15 4.51 -11.14
CA ASN A 107 23.42 4.70 -11.86
C ASN A 107 23.68 6.18 -12.12
#